data_AF-A0A443SSK5-F1
#
_entry.id   AF-A0A443SSK5-F1
#
_cell.length_a   1.000
_cell.length_b   1.000
_cell.length_c   1.000
_cell.angle_alpha   90.00
_cell.angle_beta   90.00
_cell.angle_gamma   90.00
#
_symmetry.space_group_name_H-M   'P 1'
#
loop_
_entity.id
_entity.type
_entity.pdbx_description
1 polymer ?
#
loop_
_entity_poly.entity_id
_entity_poly.type
_entity_poly.pdbx_seq_one_letter_code
_entity_poly.pdbx_strand_id
1 'polypeptide(L)'
;MGTENIGDNAEEEHLELLTRQLFERSPLWLMSSERTEGNSASTDELMDISISSQNDSNFENDTAELNLQNIVSTVNLGCKLDLKKIALHARNAEYNPKRFAALIMRIKKPQTTALLFNSGKMVVTGAKNEIYSRLAARKFARIVQKLGFDAKFSEFRIQNMVGSSNFQYKINLIQLAITHAPFSSYEPELFPGLIYRMVQPKIVLLIFMSGKVVLTGAKVRSEMIEAFHNIGPTLQTCRFRKDARQKTVEDEQRETNL
;
A
#
# COMPACT_ATOMS: atom_id res chain seq x y z
N MET A 1 -5.51 -11.22 -40.88
CA MET A 1 -5.33 -11.71 -39.50
C MET A 1 -4.35 -10.78 -38.79
N GLY A 2 -4.72 -10.28 -37.61
CA GLY A 2 -3.80 -9.65 -36.66
C GLY A 2 -3.54 -8.14 -36.82
N THR A 3 -4.52 -7.28 -36.50
CA THR A 3 -4.19 -5.93 -36.01
C THR A 3 -4.06 -6.04 -34.49
N GLU A 4 -2.85 -6.27 -33.99
CA GLU A 4 -2.58 -6.26 -32.54
C GLU A 4 -2.67 -4.82 -32.02
N ASN A 5 -3.38 -4.68 -30.90
CA ASN A 5 -3.76 -3.42 -30.25
C ASN A 5 -2.54 -2.68 -29.66
N ILE A 6 -1.90 -1.84 -30.46
CA ILE A 6 -0.87 -0.89 -30.00
C ILE A 6 -1.41 0.03 -28.89
N GLY A 7 -2.72 0.34 -28.91
CA GLY A 7 -3.37 1.18 -27.90
C GLY A 7 -3.59 0.52 -26.53
N ASP A 8 -3.70 -0.82 -26.46
CA ASP A 8 -3.90 -1.52 -25.18
C ASP A 8 -2.59 -1.65 -24.40
N ASN A 9 -1.47 -1.91 -25.08
CA ASN A 9 -0.14 -2.01 -24.46
C ASN A 9 0.31 -0.68 -23.83
N ALA A 10 0.07 0.46 -24.49
CA ALA A 10 0.44 1.76 -23.96
C ALA A 10 -0.37 2.14 -22.70
N GLU A 11 -1.64 1.72 -22.62
CA GLU A 11 -2.47 1.89 -21.43
C GLU A 11 -2.04 0.98 -20.28
N GLU A 12 -1.65 -0.27 -20.57
CA GLU A 12 -1.15 -1.21 -19.57
C GLU A 12 0.21 -0.79 -19.00
N GLU A 13 1.13 -0.34 -19.85
CA GLU A 13 2.39 0.26 -19.43
C GLU A 13 2.16 1.56 -18.64
N HIS A 14 1.13 2.36 -19.00
CA HIS A 14 0.69 3.51 -18.20
C HIS A 14 0.07 3.12 -16.86
N LEU A 15 -0.68 2.01 -16.79
CA LEU A 15 -1.23 1.47 -15.55
C LEU A 15 -0.11 1.01 -14.63
N GLU A 16 0.93 0.39 -15.17
CA GLU A 16 2.15 0.05 -14.44
C GLU A 16 2.91 1.31 -14.00
N LEU A 17 3.07 2.31 -14.87
CA LEU A 17 3.66 3.61 -14.54
C LEU A 17 2.87 4.36 -13.47
N LEU A 18 1.54 4.27 -13.44
CA LEU A 18 0.69 4.87 -12.41
C LEU A 18 0.77 4.09 -11.11
N THR A 19 0.83 2.76 -11.18
CA THR A 19 1.10 1.92 -10.01
C THR A 19 2.48 2.25 -9.44
N ARG A 20 3.47 2.52 -10.29
CA ARG A 20 4.82 3.00 -9.94
C ARG A 20 4.84 4.43 -9.41
N GLN A 21 4.10 5.37 -10.00
CA GLN A 21 4.00 6.76 -9.53
C GLN A 21 3.23 6.85 -8.20
N LEU A 22 2.25 5.97 -7.99
CA LEU A 22 1.59 5.78 -6.70
C LEU A 22 2.57 5.17 -5.69
N PHE A 23 3.43 4.22 -6.11
CA PHE A 23 4.53 3.67 -5.30
C PHE A 23 5.60 4.73 -4.94
N GLU A 24 5.91 5.66 -5.83
CA GLU A 24 6.91 6.73 -5.61
C GLU A 24 6.40 7.91 -4.78
N ARG A 25 5.09 8.17 -4.77
CA ARG A 25 4.48 9.17 -3.88
C ARG A 25 4.12 8.63 -2.49
N SER A 26 4.20 7.31 -2.30
CA SER A 26 3.91 6.63 -1.04
C SER A 26 4.96 6.73 0.10
N PRO A 27 6.24 7.13 -0.08
CA PRO A 27 7.15 7.27 1.06
C PRO A 27 6.90 8.53 1.90
N LEU A 28 6.62 9.68 1.26
CA LEU A 28 6.58 10.98 1.94
C LEU A 28 5.44 11.10 2.97
N TRP A 29 4.28 10.50 2.73
CA TRP A 29 3.18 10.51 3.71
C TRP A 29 3.41 9.52 4.87
N LEU A 30 4.11 8.40 4.63
CA LEU A 30 4.54 7.50 5.71
C LEU A 30 5.54 8.20 6.66
N MET A 31 6.40 9.06 6.10
CA MET A 31 7.35 9.90 6.82
C MET A 31 6.70 11.11 7.51
N SER A 32 5.50 11.52 7.10
CA SER A 32 4.79 12.68 7.68
C SER A 32 4.13 12.41 9.04
N SER A 33 4.15 11.15 9.50
CA SER A 33 3.60 10.75 10.82
C SER A 33 4.49 11.09 12.02
N GLU A 34 5.63 11.78 11.81
CA GLU A 34 6.56 12.19 12.87
C GLU A 34 6.35 13.64 13.36
N ARG A 35 5.31 14.35 12.93
CA ARG A 35 4.99 15.68 13.49
C ARG A 35 3.52 15.75 13.88
N THR A 36 3.32 16.13 15.14
CA THR A 36 2.08 16.40 15.90
C THR A 36 1.32 15.19 16.45
N GLU A 37 1.76 14.69 17.60
CA GLU A 37 0.84 14.23 18.64
C GLU A 37 0.35 15.47 19.42
N GLY A 38 -0.96 15.68 19.38
CA GLY A 38 -1.68 16.69 20.15
C GLY A 38 -3.15 16.28 20.25
N ASN A 39 -3.56 15.93 21.47
CA ASN A 39 -4.88 15.42 21.89
C ASN A 39 -6.11 15.99 21.18
N SER A 40 -7.09 15.13 20.88
CA SER A 40 -8.33 15.00 21.68
C SER A 40 -9.32 14.04 21.01
N ALA A 41 -10.01 13.27 21.86
CA ALA A 41 -10.95 12.21 21.51
C ALA A 41 -12.31 12.76 21.05
N SER A 42 -12.95 12.03 20.14
CA SER A 42 -14.39 11.77 20.20
C SER A 42 -14.71 10.44 19.53
N THR A 43 -15.51 9.67 20.24
CA THR A 43 -16.03 8.33 19.98
C THR A 43 -16.99 8.31 18.80
N ASP A 44 -16.93 7.28 17.96
CA ASP A 44 -18.11 6.60 17.41
C ASP A 44 -17.74 5.22 16.80
N GLU A 45 -18.23 4.21 17.52
CA GLU A 45 -18.49 2.78 17.28
C GLU A 45 -17.89 2.03 16.07
N LEU A 46 -17.07 1.03 16.43
CA LEU A 46 -16.62 -0.12 15.63
C LEU A 46 -17.59 -1.30 15.80
N MET A 47 -17.93 -1.98 14.70
CA MET A 47 -18.23 -3.41 14.72
C MET A 47 -17.12 -4.12 13.95
N ASP A 48 -16.11 -4.59 14.67
CA ASP A 48 -15.14 -5.56 14.17
C ASP A 48 -15.64 -6.97 14.47
N ILE A 49 -15.73 -7.79 13.42
CA ILE A 49 -15.97 -9.22 13.53
C ILE A 49 -14.61 -9.88 13.73
N SER A 50 -14.32 -10.25 14.97
CA SER A 50 -13.22 -11.14 15.32
C SER A 50 -13.57 -12.57 14.90
N ILE A 51 -12.69 -13.19 14.10
CA ILE A 51 -12.74 -14.62 13.82
C ILE A 51 -11.60 -15.25 14.62
N SER A 52 -11.97 -15.99 15.66
CA SER A 52 -11.07 -16.90 16.37
C SER A 52 -10.97 -18.22 15.62
N SER A 53 -9.75 -18.73 15.47
CA SER A 53 -9.50 -20.12 15.08
C SER A 53 -8.32 -20.62 15.89
N GLN A 54 -8.49 -21.77 16.53
CA GLN A 54 -7.62 -22.34 17.57
C GLN A 54 -6.38 -23.05 16.99
N ASN A 55 -5.24 -22.77 17.64
CA ASN A 55 -4.00 -23.54 17.92
C ASN A 55 -3.42 -24.56 16.92
N ASP A 56 -2.13 -24.38 16.59
CA ASP A 56 -1.05 -25.08 17.30
C ASP A 56 0.38 -24.50 17.05
N SER A 57 1.20 -24.58 18.09
CA SER A 57 2.66 -24.31 18.24
C SER A 57 3.15 -22.87 18.54
N ASN A 58 3.82 -22.78 19.69
CA ASN A 58 4.43 -21.60 20.35
C ASN A 58 5.25 -20.69 19.42
N PHE A 59 4.72 -19.49 19.16
CA PHE A 59 5.52 -18.28 18.95
C PHE A 59 5.10 -17.28 20.03
N GLU A 60 6.04 -16.80 20.83
CA GLU A 60 5.80 -15.62 21.66
C GLU A 60 5.30 -14.49 20.75
N ASN A 61 4.08 -14.02 21.01
CA ASN A 61 3.36 -13.05 20.19
C ASN A 61 4.16 -11.75 20.02
N ASP A 62 4.85 -11.60 18.89
CA ASP A 62 5.22 -10.29 18.38
C ASP A 62 3.95 -9.64 17.81
N THR A 63 3.43 -8.66 18.54
CA THR A 63 2.15 -7.95 18.37
C THR A 63 2.13 -6.98 17.16
N ALA A 64 2.77 -7.36 16.07
CA ALA A 64 2.79 -6.55 14.85
C ALA A 64 1.51 -6.79 14.05
N GLU A 65 0.68 -5.76 13.89
CA GLU A 65 -0.55 -5.82 13.10
C GLU A 65 -0.31 -5.35 11.66
N LEU A 66 -0.90 -6.05 10.69
CA LEU A 66 -0.87 -5.70 9.27
C LEU A 66 -2.08 -4.84 8.91
N ASN A 67 -1.82 -3.59 8.51
CA ASN A 67 -2.85 -2.61 8.17
C ASN A 67 -2.86 -2.30 6.67
N LEU A 68 -4.03 -2.42 6.02
CA LEU A 68 -4.21 -2.00 4.63
C LEU A 68 -4.22 -0.47 4.53
N GLN A 69 -3.32 0.06 3.71
CA GLN A 69 -3.16 1.50 3.50
C GLN A 69 -3.78 1.98 2.20
N ASN A 70 -3.66 1.19 1.13
CA ASN A 70 -4.18 1.56 -0.18
C ASN A 70 -4.50 0.33 -1.02
N ILE A 71 -5.51 0.48 -1.88
CA ILE A 71 -5.89 -0.48 -2.89
C ILE A 71 -6.05 0.24 -4.22
N VAL A 72 -5.45 -0.35 -5.26
CA VAL A 72 -5.61 0.05 -6.65
C VAL A 72 -6.45 -1.02 -7.34
N SER A 73 -7.51 -0.58 -7.99
CA SER A 73 -8.40 -1.45 -8.77
C SER A 73 -8.66 -0.88 -10.15
N THR A 74 -8.90 -1.74 -11.11
CA THR A 74 -9.36 -1.36 -12.45
C THR A 74 -10.77 -1.86 -12.70
N VAL A 75 -11.48 -1.18 -13.58
CA VAL A 75 -12.77 -1.61 -14.11
C VAL A 75 -12.90 -1.13 -15.55
N ASN A 76 -13.60 -1.90 -16.37
CA ASN A 76 -13.94 -1.56 -17.72
C ASN A 76 -15.39 -1.05 -17.79
N LEU A 77 -15.57 0.17 -18.28
CA LEU A 77 -16.87 0.79 -18.46
C LEU A 77 -17.55 0.38 -19.78
N GLY A 78 -16.86 -0.30 -20.68
CA GLY A 78 -17.44 -0.91 -21.88
C GLY A 78 -17.93 0.08 -22.94
N CYS A 79 -17.56 1.36 -22.85
CA CYS A 79 -17.87 2.37 -23.85
C CYS A 79 -16.77 3.44 -23.93
N LYS A 80 -16.62 4.08 -25.10
CA LYS A 80 -15.70 5.20 -25.29
C LYS A 80 -16.20 6.44 -24.54
N LEU A 81 -15.27 7.18 -23.94
CA LEU A 81 -15.59 8.33 -23.09
C LEU A 81 -15.00 9.61 -23.65
N ASP A 82 -15.87 10.58 -23.95
CA ASP A 82 -15.43 11.95 -24.22
C ASP A 82 -15.03 12.63 -22.91
N LEU A 83 -13.72 12.58 -22.61
CA LEU A 83 -13.14 13.14 -21.39
C LEU A 83 -13.33 14.66 -21.29
N LYS A 84 -13.38 15.39 -22.42
CA LYS A 84 -13.62 16.85 -22.40
C LYS A 84 -15.05 17.14 -21.95
N LYS A 85 -16.01 16.40 -22.50
CA LYS A 85 -17.42 16.50 -22.09
C LYS A 85 -17.60 16.15 -20.61
N ILE A 86 -16.94 15.10 -20.13
CA ILE A 86 -16.98 14.73 -18.71
C ILE A 86 -16.38 15.84 -17.84
N ALA A 87 -15.21 16.38 -18.19
CA ALA A 87 -14.55 17.44 -17.42
C ALA A 87 -15.41 18.71 -17.30
N LEU A 88 -16.15 19.07 -18.36
CA LEU A 88 -16.99 20.26 -18.38
C LEU A 88 -18.21 20.15 -17.45
N HIS A 89 -18.76 18.95 -17.29
CA HIS A 89 -20.04 18.73 -16.57
C HIS A 89 -19.87 18.07 -15.20
N ALA A 90 -18.76 17.36 -14.98
CA ALA A 90 -18.50 16.68 -13.72
C ALA A 90 -17.89 17.63 -12.70
N ARG A 91 -18.44 17.61 -11.48
CA ARG A 91 -17.83 18.29 -10.33
C ARG A 91 -16.57 17.53 -9.89
N ASN A 92 -15.54 18.26 -9.47
CA ASN A 92 -14.27 17.70 -8.99
C ASN A 92 -13.59 16.76 -10.01
N ALA A 93 -13.63 17.15 -11.29
CA ALA A 93 -12.92 16.52 -12.39
C ALA A 93 -11.85 17.46 -12.93
N GLU A 94 -10.65 16.94 -13.12
CA GLU A 94 -9.49 17.66 -13.69
C GLU A 94 -9.05 16.91 -14.94
N TYR A 95 -8.92 17.62 -16.07
CA TYR A 95 -8.43 17.03 -17.31
C TYR A 95 -7.48 18.00 -18.02
N ASN A 96 -6.22 17.60 -18.17
CA ASN A 96 -5.21 18.31 -18.94
C ASN A 96 -4.44 17.30 -19.81
N PRO A 97 -4.87 17.06 -21.07
CA PRO A 97 -4.27 16.03 -21.93
C PRO A 97 -2.80 16.27 -22.26
N LYS A 98 -2.31 17.52 -22.14
CA LYS A 98 -0.87 17.81 -22.32
C LYS A 98 -0.03 17.30 -21.15
N ARG A 99 -0.62 17.25 -19.96
CA ARG A 99 0.05 16.76 -18.74
C ARG A 99 -0.16 15.26 -18.56
N PHE A 100 -1.39 14.80 -18.78
CA PHE A 100 -1.77 13.43 -18.51
C PHE A 100 -3.01 13.04 -19.33
N ALA A 101 -2.98 11.87 -19.97
CA ALA A 101 -3.98 11.45 -20.95
C ALA A 101 -5.34 11.05 -20.33
N ALA A 102 -5.40 10.83 -19.02
CA ALA A 102 -6.62 10.47 -18.32
C ALA A 102 -7.26 11.66 -17.59
N LEU A 103 -8.58 11.61 -17.43
CA LEU A 103 -9.32 12.52 -16.57
C LEU A 103 -9.22 12.04 -15.11
N ILE A 104 -8.92 12.95 -14.20
CA ILE A 104 -8.84 12.70 -12.77
C ILE A 104 -10.15 13.13 -12.13
N MET A 105 -10.84 12.23 -11.42
CA MET A 105 -12.08 12.53 -10.70
C MET A 105 -11.97 12.11 -9.23
N ARG A 106 -12.50 12.90 -8.30
CA ARG A 106 -12.40 12.61 -6.86
C ARG A 106 -13.75 12.61 -6.16
N ILE A 107 -13.93 11.66 -5.22
CA ILE A 107 -15.08 11.60 -4.33
C ILE A 107 -14.64 11.48 -2.87
N LYS A 108 -15.47 11.97 -1.94
CA LYS A 108 -15.16 12.01 -0.50
C LYS A 108 -15.49 10.71 0.26
N LYS A 109 -16.54 9.98 -0.16
CA LYS A 109 -17.03 8.79 0.56
C LYS A 109 -17.25 7.60 -0.39
N PRO A 110 -16.38 6.58 -0.40
CA PRO A 110 -15.07 6.54 0.28
C PRO A 110 -14.08 7.51 -0.39
N GLN A 111 -13.12 8.05 0.36
CA GLN A 111 -12.16 9.03 -0.14
C GLN A 111 -11.27 8.38 -1.20
N THR A 112 -11.56 8.64 -2.47
CA THR A 112 -10.93 7.91 -3.58
C THR A 112 -10.79 8.81 -4.80
N THR A 113 -9.84 8.43 -5.65
CA THR A 113 -9.59 9.10 -6.92
C THR A 113 -9.74 8.08 -8.04
N ALA A 114 -10.47 8.44 -9.08
CA ALA A 114 -10.56 7.70 -10.32
C ALA A 114 -9.73 8.37 -11.42
N LEU A 115 -9.11 7.55 -12.25
CA LEU A 115 -8.47 7.94 -13.50
C LEU A 115 -9.30 7.31 -14.63
N LEU A 116 -9.91 8.14 -15.46
CA LEU A 116 -10.79 7.75 -16.55
C LEU A 116 -10.08 7.94 -17.90
N PHE A 117 -10.02 6.88 -18.69
CA PHE A 117 -9.41 6.89 -20.01
C PHE A 117 -10.47 6.95 -21.12
N ASN A 118 -10.10 7.49 -22.28
CA ASN A 118 -10.99 7.57 -23.44
C ASN A 118 -11.49 6.19 -23.91
N SER A 119 -10.73 5.12 -23.65
CA SER A 119 -11.10 3.73 -23.92
C SER A 119 -12.28 3.22 -23.09
N GLY A 120 -12.61 3.87 -21.97
CA GLY A 120 -13.57 3.38 -20.99
C GLY A 120 -12.93 2.58 -19.87
N LYS A 121 -11.61 2.33 -19.91
CA LYS A 121 -10.88 1.82 -18.74
C LYS A 121 -10.88 2.87 -17.64
N MET A 122 -11.07 2.42 -16.41
CA MET A 122 -11.04 3.26 -15.22
C MET A 122 -10.18 2.62 -14.14
N VAL A 123 -9.29 3.41 -13.56
CA VAL A 123 -8.49 3.06 -12.39
C VAL A 123 -9.07 3.76 -11.18
N VAL A 124 -9.12 3.08 -10.04
CA VAL A 124 -9.55 3.65 -8.77
C VAL A 124 -8.49 3.39 -7.72
N THR A 125 -8.11 4.41 -6.96
CA THR A 125 -7.12 4.35 -5.88
C THR A 125 -7.56 5.17 -4.66
N GLY A 126 -6.95 4.91 -3.50
CA GLY A 126 -7.17 5.58 -2.22
C GLY A 126 -8.08 4.81 -1.25
N ALA A 127 -8.62 3.66 -1.67
CA ALA A 127 -9.46 2.85 -0.81
C ALA A 127 -8.63 2.03 0.19
N LYS A 128 -9.10 1.90 1.43
CA LYS A 128 -8.43 1.12 2.49
C LYS A 128 -8.85 -0.35 2.56
N ASN A 129 -9.90 -0.74 1.84
CA ASN A 129 -10.34 -2.12 1.73
C ASN A 129 -11.02 -2.39 0.37
N GLU A 130 -11.11 -3.66 0.01
CA GLU A 130 -11.54 -4.17 -1.29
C GLU A 130 -13.01 -3.81 -1.55
N ILE A 131 -13.82 -3.84 -0.50
CA ILE A 131 -15.25 -3.52 -0.55
C ILE A 131 -15.44 -2.05 -0.90
N TYR A 132 -14.71 -1.14 -0.26
CA TYR A 132 -14.73 0.30 -0.54
C TYR A 132 -14.13 0.64 -1.89
N SER A 133 -13.09 -0.08 -2.32
CA SER A 133 -12.55 0.05 -3.68
C SER A 133 -13.63 -0.26 -4.74
N ARG A 134 -14.33 -1.39 -4.59
CA ARG A 134 -15.44 -1.77 -5.48
C ARG A 134 -16.60 -0.78 -5.41
N LEU A 135 -16.96 -0.33 -4.21
CA LEU A 135 -18.02 0.66 -4.02
C LEU A 135 -17.68 2.00 -4.69
N ALA A 136 -16.45 2.49 -4.53
CA ALA A 136 -15.97 3.69 -5.21
C ALA A 136 -16.06 3.54 -6.73
N ALA A 137 -15.54 2.44 -7.28
CA ALA A 137 -15.60 2.16 -8.70
C ALA A 137 -17.04 2.18 -9.24
N ARG A 138 -18.00 1.60 -8.50
CA ARG A 138 -19.42 1.66 -8.85
C ARG A 138 -19.99 3.08 -8.79
N LYS A 139 -19.59 3.88 -7.80
CA LYS A 139 -20.00 5.29 -7.70
C LYS A 139 -19.48 6.11 -8.89
N PHE A 140 -18.22 5.93 -9.28
CA PHE A 140 -17.66 6.59 -10.45
C PHE A 140 -18.37 6.16 -11.74
N ALA A 141 -18.60 4.86 -11.95
CA ALA A 141 -19.38 4.37 -13.08
C ALA A 141 -20.79 5.01 -13.12
N ARG A 142 -21.45 5.15 -11.96
CA ARG A 142 -22.76 5.80 -11.87
C ARG A 142 -22.72 7.30 -12.20
N ILE A 143 -21.64 8.00 -11.85
CA ILE A 143 -21.45 9.41 -12.25
C ILE A 143 -21.35 9.49 -13.78
N VAL A 144 -20.55 8.63 -14.40
CA VAL A 144 -20.39 8.58 -15.86
C VAL A 144 -21.73 8.27 -16.55
N GLN A 145 -22.51 7.33 -16.02
CA GLN A 145 -23.87 7.05 -16.52
C GLN A 145 -24.78 8.28 -16.47
N LYS A 146 -24.76 9.03 -15.35
CA LYS A 146 -25.58 10.25 -15.19
C LYS A 146 -25.19 11.38 -16.13
N LEU A 147 -23.98 11.34 -16.70
CA LEU A 147 -23.51 12.28 -17.72
C LEU A 147 -23.93 11.88 -19.15
N GLY A 148 -24.68 10.78 -19.29
CA GLY A 148 -25.26 10.33 -20.56
C GLY A 148 -24.41 9.33 -21.34
N PHE A 149 -23.44 8.67 -20.69
CA PHE A 149 -22.65 7.59 -21.32
C PHE A 149 -23.25 6.22 -20.94
N ASP A 150 -23.26 5.27 -21.87
CA ASP A 150 -23.68 3.88 -21.63
C ASP A 150 -22.59 3.07 -20.90
N ALA A 151 -22.20 3.55 -19.72
CA ALA A 151 -21.15 2.93 -18.91
C ALA A 151 -21.69 1.70 -18.19
N LYS A 152 -21.00 0.57 -18.36
CA LYS A 152 -21.21 -0.70 -17.69
C LYS A 152 -20.22 -0.87 -16.54
N PHE A 153 -20.43 -1.89 -15.71
CA PHE A 153 -19.48 -2.25 -14.65
C PHE A 153 -18.98 -3.66 -14.92
N SER A 154 -17.89 -3.77 -15.66
CA SER A 154 -17.33 -5.05 -16.11
C SER A 154 -15.85 -5.17 -15.75
N GLU A 155 -15.35 -6.40 -15.62
CA GLU A 155 -13.93 -6.68 -15.43
C GLU A 155 -13.29 -5.95 -14.22
N PHE A 156 -14.05 -5.80 -13.13
CA PHE A 156 -13.49 -5.25 -11.90
C PHE A 156 -12.39 -6.18 -11.35
N ARG A 157 -11.18 -5.65 -11.18
CA ARG A 157 -10.03 -6.39 -10.65
C ARG A 157 -9.23 -5.53 -9.68
N ILE A 158 -8.76 -6.14 -8.59
CA ILE A 158 -7.73 -5.54 -7.75
C ILE A 158 -6.39 -5.74 -8.47
N GLN A 159 -5.66 -4.64 -8.65
CA GLN A 159 -4.36 -4.64 -9.33
C GLN A 159 -3.21 -4.60 -8.33
N ASN A 160 -3.39 -3.89 -7.22
CA ASN A 160 -2.38 -3.78 -6.19
C ASN A 160 -3.02 -3.48 -4.82
N MET A 161 -2.45 -4.06 -3.78
CA MET A 161 -2.72 -3.76 -2.38
C MET A 161 -1.42 -3.31 -1.72
N VAL A 162 -1.51 -2.27 -0.91
CA VAL A 162 -0.41 -1.75 -0.10
C VAL A 162 -0.76 -1.92 1.37
N GLY A 163 0.07 -2.65 2.08
CA GLY A 163 -0.01 -2.85 3.53
C GLY A 163 1.13 -2.16 4.25
N SER A 164 0.93 -1.85 5.51
CA SER A 164 2.02 -1.48 6.42
C SER A 164 1.88 -2.18 7.75
N SER A 165 3.00 -2.40 8.41
CA SER A 165 3.08 -2.91 9.77
C SER A 165 4.24 -2.25 10.51
N ASN A 166 4.22 -2.34 11.83
CA ASN A 166 5.32 -1.91 12.68
C ASN A 166 5.65 -3.02 13.68
N PHE A 167 6.86 -3.56 13.57
CA PHE A 167 7.36 -4.62 14.45
C PHE A 167 7.81 -4.12 15.83
N GLN A 168 7.81 -2.80 16.07
CA GLN A 168 8.09 -2.20 17.39
C GLN A 168 9.51 -2.46 17.94
N TYR A 169 10.45 -2.84 17.08
CA TYR A 169 11.87 -2.93 17.41
C TYR A 169 12.74 -2.48 16.24
N LYS A 170 13.97 -2.03 16.55
CA LYS A 170 14.93 -1.62 15.54
C LYS A 170 15.50 -2.84 14.79
N ILE A 171 15.56 -2.75 13.47
CA ILE A 171 16.05 -3.80 12.57
C ILE A 171 17.43 -3.39 12.03
N ASN A 172 18.41 -4.30 12.13
CA ASN A 172 19.73 -4.12 11.53
C ASN A 172 19.66 -4.41 10.03
N LEU A 173 19.45 -3.36 9.23
CA LEU A 173 19.32 -3.45 7.77
C LEU A 173 20.61 -3.94 7.10
N ILE A 174 21.78 -3.62 7.66
CA ILE A 174 23.07 -4.08 7.12
C ILE A 174 23.16 -5.60 7.26
N GLN A 175 22.85 -6.13 8.45
CA GLN A 175 22.84 -7.58 8.67
C GLN A 175 21.83 -8.27 7.74
N LEU A 176 20.63 -7.70 7.60
CA LEU A 176 19.61 -8.24 6.70
C LEU A 176 20.09 -8.25 5.24
N ALA A 177 20.71 -7.17 4.77
CA ALA A 177 21.25 -7.06 3.42
C ALA A 177 22.35 -8.09 3.15
N ILE A 178 23.19 -8.41 4.14
CA ILE A 178 24.23 -9.42 4.02
C ILE A 178 23.63 -10.83 4.03
N THR A 179 22.81 -11.15 5.03
CA THR A 179 22.24 -12.50 5.19
C THR A 179 21.27 -12.86 4.05
N HIS A 180 20.52 -11.89 3.54
CA HIS A 180 19.53 -12.06 2.47
C HIS A 180 19.92 -11.30 1.19
N ALA A 181 21.22 -11.26 0.87
CA ALA A 181 21.75 -10.51 -0.27
C ALA A 181 21.04 -10.77 -1.62
N PRO A 182 20.66 -12.02 -2.00
CA PRO A 182 19.98 -12.26 -3.28
C PRO A 182 18.61 -11.59 -3.40
N PHE A 183 17.97 -11.28 -2.27
CA PHE A 183 16.62 -10.72 -2.20
C PHE A 183 16.60 -9.24 -1.80
N SER A 184 17.74 -8.72 -1.34
CA SER A 184 17.81 -7.42 -0.67
C SER A 184 18.60 -6.41 -1.49
N SER A 185 18.14 -5.16 -1.50
CA SER A 185 18.89 -4.02 -2.03
C SER A 185 18.84 -2.90 -0.99
N TYR A 186 20.01 -2.49 -0.50
CA TYR A 186 20.14 -1.46 0.52
C TYR A 186 21.27 -0.49 0.17
N GLU A 187 20.88 0.70 -0.26
CA GLU A 187 21.78 1.79 -0.65
C GLU A 187 21.31 3.06 0.11
N PRO A 188 21.75 3.26 1.36
CA PRO A 188 21.19 4.29 2.26
C PRO A 188 21.33 5.72 1.72
N GLU A 189 22.34 5.97 0.89
CA GLU A 189 22.54 7.26 0.20
C GLU A 189 21.46 7.54 -0.86
N LEU A 190 20.85 6.50 -1.42
CA LEU A 190 19.79 6.61 -2.42
C LEU A 190 18.39 6.48 -1.81
N PHE A 191 18.23 5.59 -0.83
CA PHE A 191 16.95 5.33 -0.18
C PHE A 191 17.16 4.81 1.25
N PRO A 192 16.50 5.39 2.27
CA PRO A 192 16.74 5.07 3.68
C PRO A 192 16.26 3.67 4.13
N GLY A 193 15.43 2.99 3.33
CA GLY A 193 14.92 1.65 3.63
C GLY A 193 15.62 0.55 2.83
N LEU A 194 15.54 -0.69 3.30
CA LEU A 194 15.95 -1.87 2.54
C LEU A 194 14.78 -2.32 1.66
N ILE A 195 15.06 -2.56 0.38
CA ILE A 195 14.09 -3.15 -0.57
C ILE A 195 14.29 -4.67 -0.55
N TYR A 196 13.29 -5.39 -0.06
CA TYR A 196 13.29 -6.85 -0.03
C TYR A 196 12.32 -7.40 -1.08
N ARG A 197 12.79 -8.27 -1.96
CA ARG A 197 12.02 -8.88 -3.04
C ARG A 197 11.72 -10.34 -2.67
N MET A 198 10.54 -10.56 -2.10
CA MET A 198 10.04 -11.90 -1.80
C MET A 198 9.60 -12.59 -3.09
N VAL A 199 10.04 -13.84 -3.27
CA VAL A 199 9.72 -14.63 -4.47
C VAL A 199 8.32 -15.25 -4.35
N GLN A 200 8.00 -15.80 -3.18
CA GLN A 200 6.73 -16.47 -2.92
C GLN A 200 6.15 -16.03 -1.55
N PRO A 201 4.98 -15.35 -1.54
CA PRO A 201 4.32 -14.74 -2.70
C PRO A 201 5.18 -13.61 -3.31
N LYS A 202 4.93 -13.27 -4.58
CA LYS A 202 5.70 -12.23 -5.29
C LYS A 202 5.37 -10.83 -4.75
N ILE A 203 6.07 -10.42 -3.69
CA ILE A 203 5.82 -9.19 -2.93
C ILE A 203 7.12 -8.40 -2.76
N VAL A 204 7.01 -7.08 -2.79
CA VAL A 204 8.12 -6.18 -2.45
C VAL A 204 7.84 -5.59 -1.08
N LEU A 205 8.84 -5.66 -0.19
CA LEU A 205 8.81 -5.05 1.12
C LEU A 205 9.81 -3.89 1.19
N LEU A 206 9.41 -2.79 1.80
CA LEU A 206 10.28 -1.70 2.19
C LEU A 206 10.44 -1.76 3.71
N ILE A 207 11.64 -2.10 4.17
CA ILE A 207 11.94 -2.36 5.58
C ILE A 207 12.80 -1.22 6.11
N PHE A 208 12.35 -0.58 7.17
CA PHE A 208 13.05 0.56 7.77
C PHE A 208 13.72 0.14 9.08
N MET A 209 14.83 0.78 9.40
CA MET A 209 15.57 0.54 10.65
C MET A 209 14.68 0.72 11.90
N SER A 210 13.62 1.53 11.81
CA SER A 210 12.66 1.77 12.90
C SER A 210 11.77 0.58 13.24
N GLY A 211 11.72 -0.47 12.41
CA GLY A 211 10.77 -1.58 12.55
C GLY A 211 9.49 -1.41 11.73
N LYS A 212 9.30 -0.24 11.10
CA LYS A 212 8.22 -0.03 10.13
C LYS A 212 8.51 -0.83 8.86
N VAL A 213 7.48 -1.49 8.33
CA VAL A 213 7.53 -2.27 7.09
C VAL A 213 6.35 -1.89 6.21
N VAL A 214 6.61 -1.68 4.92
CA VAL A 214 5.57 -1.49 3.90
C VAL A 214 5.60 -2.68 2.95
N LEU A 215 4.44 -3.28 2.66
CA LEU A 215 4.27 -4.40 1.73
C LEU A 215 3.48 -3.93 0.52
N THR A 216 3.88 -4.30 -0.69
CA THR A 216 3.18 -3.96 -1.93
C THR A 216 3.39 -5.02 -3.00
N GLY A 217 2.48 -5.07 -3.97
CA GLY A 217 2.49 -6.01 -5.10
C GLY A 217 1.44 -7.10 -5.00
N ALA A 218 0.72 -7.20 -3.87
CA ALA A 218 -0.32 -8.19 -3.69
C ALA A 218 -1.57 -7.85 -4.49
N LYS A 219 -2.22 -8.89 -5.04
CA LYS A 219 -3.53 -8.79 -5.71
C LYS A 219 -4.64 -9.29 -4.81
N VAL A 220 -4.32 -10.14 -3.84
CA VAL A 220 -5.25 -10.68 -2.86
C VAL A 220 -4.70 -10.52 -1.45
N ARG A 221 -5.61 -10.36 -0.48
CA ARG A 221 -5.23 -10.13 0.92
C ARG A 221 -4.41 -11.27 1.53
N SER A 222 -4.66 -12.51 1.12
CA SER A 222 -3.91 -13.69 1.61
C SER A 222 -2.43 -13.60 1.29
N GLU A 223 -2.04 -13.10 0.11
CA GLU A 223 -0.62 -12.90 -0.26
C GLU A 223 0.08 -11.92 0.68
N MET A 224 -0.61 -10.86 1.13
CA MET A 224 -0.01 -9.92 2.09
C MET A 224 0.16 -10.53 3.47
N ILE A 225 -0.82 -11.32 3.93
CA ILE A 225 -0.75 -12.00 5.22
C ILE A 225 0.38 -13.04 5.20
N GLU A 226 0.47 -13.82 4.13
CA GLU A 226 1.54 -14.82 3.95
C GLU A 226 2.91 -14.15 3.89
N ALA A 227 3.08 -13.08 3.11
CA ALA A 227 4.35 -12.34 3.07
C ALA A 227 4.74 -11.76 4.42
N PHE A 228 3.76 -11.26 5.18
CA PHE A 228 3.96 -10.73 6.52
C PHE A 228 4.45 -11.81 7.50
N HIS A 229 3.83 -13.00 7.48
CA HIS A 229 4.28 -14.13 8.29
C HIS A 229 5.65 -14.67 7.86
N ASN A 230 5.92 -14.73 6.56
CA ASN A 230 7.19 -15.24 6.03
C ASN A 230 8.38 -14.35 6.42
N ILE A 231 8.20 -13.01 6.42
CA ILE A 231 9.29 -12.09 6.75
C ILE A 231 9.54 -11.96 8.26
N GLY A 232 8.51 -12.15 9.09
CA GLY A 232 8.58 -11.94 10.55
C GLY A 232 9.79 -12.60 11.23
N PRO A 233 10.00 -13.92 11.09
CA PRO A 233 11.16 -14.60 11.67
C PRO A 233 12.50 -14.03 11.20
N THR A 234 12.60 -13.66 9.91
CA THR A 234 13.81 -13.05 9.34
C THR A 234 14.12 -11.72 10.03
N LEU A 235 13.12 -10.85 10.19
CA LEU A 235 13.32 -9.55 10.86
C LEU A 235 13.69 -9.72 12.32
N GLN A 236 13.11 -10.71 13.00
CA GLN A 236 13.42 -10.98 14.39
C GLN A 236 14.88 -11.41 14.59
N THR A 237 15.44 -12.24 13.69
CA THR A 237 16.87 -12.61 13.75
C THR A 237 17.80 -11.42 13.51
N CYS A 238 17.35 -10.42 12.75
CA CYS A 238 18.11 -9.21 12.43
C CYS A 238 17.82 -8.04 13.38
N ARG A 239 17.14 -8.28 14.53
CA ARG A 239 16.87 -7.26 15.53
C ARG A 239 18.16 -6.77 16.19
N PHE A 240 18.28 -5.47 16.42
CA PHE A 240 19.35 -4.96 17.29
C PHE A 240 19.19 -5.54 18.70
N ARG A 241 20.21 -6.26 19.18
CA ARG A 241 20.26 -6.66 20.59
C ARG A 241 20.27 -5.40 21.43
N LYS A 242 19.43 -5.34 22.47
CA LYS A 242 19.59 -4.31 23.49
C LYS A 242 20.98 -4.51 24.09
N ASP A 243 21.85 -3.52 23.98
CA ASP A 243 23.15 -3.58 24.67
C ASP A 243 22.89 -3.87 26.14
N ALA A 244 23.40 -4.99 26.63
CA ALA A 244 23.40 -5.34 28.05
C ALA A 244 24.41 -4.47 28.84
N ARG A 245 24.50 -3.17 28.53
CA ARG A 245 25.40 -2.21 29.14
C ARG A 245 24.60 -1.12 29.86
N GLN A 246 23.90 -1.54 30.91
CA GLN A 246 23.39 -0.62 31.95
C GLN A 246 23.08 -1.35 33.28
N LYS A 247 23.69 -2.52 33.53
CA LYS A 247 23.68 -3.17 34.86
C LYS A 247 24.99 -3.05 35.63
N THR A 248 26.11 -2.75 34.97
CA THR A 248 27.42 -2.78 35.65
C THR A 248 27.73 -1.54 36.48
N VAL A 249 27.06 -0.39 36.23
CA VAL A 249 27.34 0.84 36.99
C VAL A 249 26.67 0.85 38.36
N GLU A 250 25.49 0.22 38.52
CA GLU A 250 24.82 0.15 39.83
C GLU A 250 25.41 -0.91 40.77
N ASP A 251 26.05 -1.96 40.24
CA ASP A 251 26.70 -3.00 41.05
C ASP A 251 28.10 -2.56 41.54
N GLU A 252 28.87 -1.78 40.76
CA GLU A 252 30.15 -1.21 41.22
C GLU A 252 29.96 -0.10 42.29
N GLN A 253 28.84 0.64 42.27
CA GLN A 253 28.53 1.62 43.32
C GLN A 253 28.07 0.97 44.64
N ARG A 254 27.69 -0.31 44.65
CA ARG A 254 27.31 -1.05 45.86
C ARG A 254 28.51 -1.70 46.56
N GLU A 255 29.57 -2.07 45.84
CA GLU A 255 30.79 -2.63 46.45
C GLU A 255 31.75 -1.58 47.00
N THR A 256 31.60 -0.30 46.64
CA THR A 256 32.44 0.79 47.18
C THR A 256 31.87 1.42 48.47
N ASN A 257 30.68 0.99 48.92
CA ASN A 257 30.00 1.52 50.11
C ASN A 257 29.82 0.45 51.22
N LEU A 258 30.61 -0.63 51.19
CA LEU A 258 30.69 -1.66 52.23
C LEU A 258 32.09 -1.70 52.85
#